data_AF-A0A1E9JDF5-F1
#
_entry.id   AF-A0A1E9JDF5-F1
#
_cell.length_a   1.000
_cell.length_b   1.000
_cell.length_c   1.000
_cell.angle_alpha   90.00
_cell.angle_beta   90.00
_cell.angle_gamma   90.00
#
_symmetry.space_group_name_H-M   'P 1'
#
loop_
_entity.id
_entity.type
_entity.pdbx_description
1 polymer ?
#
loop_
_entity_poly.entity_id
_entity_poly.type
_entity_poly.pdbx_seq_one_letter_code
_entity_poly.pdbx_strand_id
1 'polypeptide(L)'
;MNLQEMVFRALLDYEAQGEIYIEKEKVTLGCMANGSEMETVRKFLNSIELKEKFKDYTLDEINKAVQSLVEKDFIKARIVTTTTGVNFYELLNSECDLEEFLEG
;
A
#
# COMPACT_ATOMS: atom_id res chain seq x y z
N MET A 1 -13.41 -8.10 14.12
CA MET A 1 -13.00 -8.10 12.70
C MET A 1 -11.55 -8.55 12.65
N ASN A 2 -11.17 -9.49 11.77
CA ASN A 2 -9.76 -9.89 11.68
C ASN A 2 -8.96 -8.81 10.92
N LEU A 3 -7.64 -8.78 11.08
CA LEU A 3 -6.80 -7.75 10.45
C LEU A 3 -6.81 -7.84 8.91
N GLN A 4 -6.94 -9.03 8.33
CA GLN A 4 -7.01 -9.22 6.87
C GLN A 4 -8.26 -8.54 6.29
N GLU A 5 -9.43 -8.76 6.89
CA GLU A 5 -10.69 -8.12 6.51
C GLU A 5 -10.60 -6.60 6.68
N MET A 6 -9.99 -6.12 7.77
CA MET A 6 -9.77 -4.69 7.99
C MET A 6 -8.92 -4.06 6.87
N VAL A 7 -7.83 -4.72 6.48
CA VAL A 7 -6.95 -4.28 5.40
C VAL A 7 -7.68 -4.31 4.06
N PHE A 8 -8.38 -5.41 3.76
CA PHE A 8 -9.12 -5.57 2.51
C PHE A 8 -10.21 -4.50 2.35
N ARG A 9 -11.04 -4.30 3.37
CA ARG A 9 -12.06 -3.23 3.36
C ARG A 9 -11.44 -1.85 3.20
N ALA A 10 -10.30 -1.58 3.86
CA ALA A 10 -9.62 -0.30 3.72
C ALA A 10 -9.11 -0.07 2.29
N LEU A 11 -8.70 -1.12 1.58
CA LEU A 11 -8.35 -1.04 0.16
C LEU A 11 -9.58 -0.74 -0.69
N LEU A 12 -10.69 -1.45 -0.51
CA LEU A 12 -11.94 -1.18 -1.23
C LEU A 12 -12.46 0.25 -0.98
N ASP A 13 -12.43 0.71 0.27
CA ASP A 13 -12.78 2.08 0.65
C ASP A 13 -11.88 3.11 -0.05
N TYR A 14 -10.61 2.77 -0.28
CA TYR A 14 -9.65 3.64 -0.98
C TYR A 14 -9.93 3.68 -2.48
N GLU A 15 -10.17 2.53 -3.11
CA GLU A 15 -10.51 2.44 -4.53
C GLU A 15 -11.81 3.16 -4.87
N ALA A 16 -12.80 3.10 -3.98
CA ALA A 16 -14.08 3.79 -4.13
C ALA A 16 -13.94 5.33 -4.20
N GLN A 17 -12.83 5.90 -3.72
CA GLN A 17 -12.53 7.33 -3.83
C GLN A 17 -12.04 7.73 -5.22
N GLY A 18 -11.73 6.76 -6.09
CA GLY A 18 -11.14 6.97 -7.40
C GLY A 18 -9.63 7.15 -7.38
N GLU A 19 -9.05 7.47 -8.54
CA GLU A 19 -7.61 7.63 -8.66
C GLU A 19 -7.12 8.94 -8.04
N ILE A 20 -6.18 8.83 -7.10
CA ILE A 20 -5.54 9.97 -6.44
C ILE A 20 -4.13 10.13 -7.00
N TYR A 21 -3.77 11.36 -7.38
CA TYR A 21 -2.43 11.70 -7.87
C TYR A 21 -1.74 12.66 -6.89
N ILE A 22 -0.44 12.48 -6.69
CA ILE A 22 0.40 13.34 -5.87
C ILE A 22 1.63 13.80 -6.63
N GLU A 23 2.12 15.00 -6.31
CA GLU A 23 3.44 15.45 -6.77
C GLU A 23 4.53 14.85 -5.88
N LYS A 24 5.54 14.27 -6.50
CA LYS A 24 6.71 13.72 -5.83
C LYS A 24 7.96 14.31 -6.44
N GLU A 25 8.88 14.75 -5.59
CA GLU A 25 10.20 15.18 -6.04
C GLU A 25 11.04 13.95 -6.36
N LYS A 26 11.45 13.82 -7.61
CA LYS A 26 12.40 12.82 -8.07
C LYS A 26 13.79 13.42 -8.08
N VAL A 27 14.60 13.02 -7.11
CA VAL A 27 16.02 13.41 -7.03
C VAL A 27 16.84 12.44 -7.87
N THR A 28 17.53 12.96 -8.88
CA THR A 28 18.48 12.20 -9.70
C THR A 28 19.90 12.60 -9.27
N LEU A 29 20.61 11.68 -8.63
CA LEU A 29 22.00 11.86 -8.23
C LEU A 29 22.91 11.41 -9.38
N GLY A 30 23.51 12.38 -10.07
CA GLY A 30 24.48 12.14 -11.14
C GLY A 30 25.91 12.41 -10.69
N CYS A 31 26.90 11.73 -11.30
CA CYS A 31 28.31 11.92 -10.97
C CYS A 31 28.86 13.33 -11.30
N MET A 32 28.18 14.13 -12.12
CA MET A 32 28.60 15.47 -12.53
C MET A 32 27.62 16.60 -12.15
N ALA A 33 26.33 16.29 -12.01
CA ALA A 33 25.31 17.23 -11.54
C ALA A 33 24.15 16.47 -10.91
N ASN A 34 23.60 17.01 -9.82
CA ASN A 34 22.34 16.56 -9.25
C ASN A 34 21.20 17.37 -9.88
N GLY A 35 20.10 16.71 -10.20
CA GLY A 35 18.87 17.35 -10.66
C GLY A 35 17.70 16.90 -9.80
N SER A 36 16.70 17.76 -9.64
CA SER A 36 15.40 17.35 -9.14
C SER A 36 14.29 17.76 -10.11
N GLU A 37 13.35 16.87 -10.32
CA GLU A 37 12.18 17.07 -11.15
C GLU A 37 10.93 16.74 -10.33
N MET A 38 9.89 17.55 -10.47
CA MET A 38 8.57 17.25 -9.90
C MET A 38 7.84 16.32 -10.86
N GLU A 39 7.49 15.12 -10.41
CA GLU A 39 6.67 14.18 -11.16
C GLU A 39 5.30 14.00 -10.50
N THR A 40 4.24 13.94 -11.32
CA THR A 40 2.92 13.55 -10.86
C THR A 40 2.81 12.03 -10.92
N VAL A 41 2.60 11.39 -9.77
CA VAL A 41 2.49 9.93 -9.64
C VAL A 41 1.16 9.54 -9.00
N ARG A 42 0.60 8.41 -9.43
CA ARG A 42 -0.56 7.83 -8.77
C ARG A 42 -0.18 7.44 -7.34
N LYS A 43 -1.01 7.86 -6.37
CA LYS A 43 -0.92 7.45 -4.98
C LYS A 43 -1.62 6.12 -4.80
N PHE A 44 -1.03 5.25 -3.98
CA PHE A 44 -1.62 3.99 -3.53
C PHE A 44 -1.75 4.02 -2.02
N LEU A 45 -2.76 3.34 -1.49
CA LEU A 45 -2.83 3.06 -0.06
C LEU A 45 -1.63 2.19 0.32
N ASN A 46 -0.95 2.53 1.41
CA ASN A 46 0.22 1.76 1.85
C ASN A 46 0.12 1.31 3.31
N SER A 47 0.96 0.35 3.70
CA SER A 47 0.90 -0.22 5.06
C SER A 47 1.33 0.74 6.18
N ILE A 48 2.00 1.86 5.87
CA ILE A 48 2.24 2.94 6.84
C ILE A 48 0.94 3.70 7.12
N GLU A 49 0.17 4.06 6.08
CA GLU A 49 -1.14 4.69 6.24
C GLU A 49 -2.12 3.76 6.98
N LEU A 50 -2.06 2.45 6.70
CA LEU A 50 -2.82 1.45 7.45
C LEU A 50 -2.40 1.40 8.92
N LYS A 51 -1.12 1.57 9.25
CA LYS A 51 -0.64 1.64 10.64
C LYS A 51 -1.19 2.87 11.36
N GLU A 52 -1.33 4.00 10.67
CA GLU A 52 -1.96 5.20 11.24
C GLU A 52 -3.46 5.00 11.50
N LYS A 53 -4.15 4.26 10.62
CA LYS A 53 -5.58 3.90 10.76
C LYS A 53 -5.80 2.83 11.84
N PHE A 54 -4.95 1.82 11.89
CA PHE A 54 -5.06 0.64 12.76
C PHE A 54 -3.98 0.68 13.84
N LYS A 55 -4.07 1.69 14.72
CA LYS A 55 -3.02 2.02 15.70
C LYS A 55 -2.64 0.87 16.63
N ASP A 56 -3.58 -0.04 16.90
CA ASP A 56 -3.40 -1.18 17.80
C ASP A 56 -2.53 -2.30 17.19
N TYR A 57 -2.31 -2.30 15.87
CA TYR A 57 -1.51 -3.31 15.18
C TYR A 57 -0.15 -2.76 14.79
N THR A 58 0.90 -3.53 14.97
CA THR A 58 2.25 -3.18 14.50
C THR A 58 2.33 -3.18 12.97
N LEU A 59 3.32 -2.48 12.41
CA LEU A 59 3.56 -2.52 10.97
C LEU A 59 3.85 -3.95 10.48
N ASP A 60 4.52 -4.77 11.30
CA ASP A 60 4.79 -6.17 10.99
C ASP A 60 3.51 -7.01 10.88
N GLU A 61 2.56 -6.84 11.81
CA GLU A 61 1.25 -7.51 11.75
C GLU A 61 0.46 -7.10 10.51
N ILE A 62 0.49 -5.81 10.17
CA ILE A 62 -0.17 -5.28 8.96
C ILE A 62 0.51 -5.86 7.71
N ASN A 63 1.83 -5.85 7.63
CA ASN A 63 2.58 -6.42 6.52
C ASN A 63 2.30 -7.92 6.35
N LYS A 64 2.20 -8.68 7.45
CA LYS A 64 1.80 -10.09 7.42
C LYS A 64 0.38 -10.29 6.92
N ALA A 65 -0.55 -9.42 7.32
CA ALA A 65 -1.92 -9.46 6.83
C ALA A 65 -1.98 -9.17 5.32
N VAL A 66 -1.30 -8.11 4.85
CA VAL A 66 -1.18 -7.77 3.42
C VAL A 66 -0.56 -8.93 2.64
N GLN A 67 0.55 -9.50 3.13
CA GLN A 67 1.20 -10.62 2.46
C GLN A 67 0.26 -11.83 2.34
N SER A 68 -0.45 -12.18 3.42
CA SER A 68 -1.39 -13.31 3.35
C SER A 68 -2.57 -13.04 2.41
N LEU A 69 -3.03 -11.79 2.26
CA LEU A 69 -4.03 -11.44 1.26
C LEU A 69 -3.49 -11.57 -0.17
N VAL A 70 -2.22 -11.22 -0.40
CA VAL A 70 -1.54 -11.40 -1.69
C VAL A 70 -1.36 -12.89 -2.01
N GLU A 71 -0.95 -13.71 -1.04
CA GLU A 71 -0.76 -15.16 -1.22
C GLU A 71 -2.07 -15.91 -1.51
N LYS A 72 -3.21 -15.32 -1.13
CA LYS A 72 -4.55 -15.84 -1.41
C LYS A 72 -5.17 -15.24 -2.68
N ASP A 73 -4.42 -14.43 -3.44
CA ASP A 73 -4.90 -13.71 -4.62
C ASP A 73 -6.12 -12.82 -4.35
N PHE A 74 -6.28 -12.29 -3.13
CA PHE A 74 -7.36 -11.34 -2.82
C PHE A 74 -7.00 -9.90 -3.18
N ILE A 75 -5.72 -9.55 -3.07
CA ILE A 75 -5.21 -8.22 -3.42
C ILE A 75 -3.89 -8.34 -4.17
N LYS A 76 -3.55 -7.30 -4.92
CA LYS A 76 -2.23 -7.11 -5.48
C LYS A 76 -1.51 -6.02 -4.70
N ALA A 77 -0.26 -6.28 -4.33
CA ALA A 77 0.58 -5.30 -3.66
C ALA A 77 2.02 -5.38 -4.16
N ARG A 78 2.79 -4.32 -3.93
CA ARG A 78 4.25 -4.31 -4.16
C ARG A 78 4.99 -3.88 -2.91
N ILE A 79 6.15 -4.50 -2.68
CA ILE A 79 7.05 -4.12 -1.59
C ILE A 79 7.73 -2.81 -1.96
N VAL A 80 7.71 -1.87 -1.01
CA VAL A 80 8.45 -0.62 -1.07
C VAL A 80 9.36 -0.55 0.15
N THR A 81 10.64 -0.27 -0.09
CA THR A 81 11.65 -0.17 0.96
C THR A 81 11.97 1.30 1.20
N THR A 82 11.93 1.74 2.46
CA THR A 82 12.49 3.06 2.84
C THR A 82 14.01 2.96 3.02
N THR A 83 14.68 4.11 2.93
CA THR A 83 16.12 4.26 3.21
C THR A 83 16.54 3.81 4.63
N THR A 84 15.58 3.63 5.54
CA THR A 84 15.79 3.17 6.92
C THR A 84 15.71 1.64 7.08
N GLY A 85 15.57 0.88 5.99
CA GLY A 85 15.54 -0.59 6.01
C GLY A 85 14.21 -1.20 6.44
N VAL A 86 13.15 -0.38 6.53
CA VAL A 86 11.79 -0.85 6.83
C VAL A 86 11.05 -1.07 5.50
N ASN A 87 10.59 -2.30 5.30
CA ASN A 87 9.72 -2.64 4.19
C ASN A 87 8.27 -2.34 4.56
N PHE A 88 7.55 -1.74 3.63
CA PHE A 88 6.11 -1.58 3.67
C PHE A 88 5.53 -1.97 2.31
N TYR A 89 4.21 -2.10 2.22
CA TYR A 89 3.55 -2.48 0.97
C TYR A 89 2.73 -1.32 0.45
N GLU A 90 2.75 -1.11 -0.86
CA GLU A 90 1.72 -0.36 -1.59
C GLU A 90 0.69 -1.33 -2.13
N LEU A 91 -0.56 -1.13 -1.75
CA LEU A 91 -1.70 -1.95 -2.17
C LEU A 91 -2.21 -1.37 -3.50
N LEU A 92 -2.05 -2.16 -4.57
CA LEU A 92 -2.25 -1.72 -5.94
C LEU A 92 -3.72 -1.77 -6.34
N ASN A 93 -4.34 -2.93 -6.13
CA ASN A 93 -5.75 -3.15 -6.41
C ASN A 93 -6.30 -4.38 -5.67
N SER A 94 -7.61 -4.46 -5.49
CA SER A 94 -8.29 -5.71 -5.18
C SER A 94 -8.33 -6.61 -6.42
N GLU A 95 -8.28 -7.92 -6.19
CA GLU A 95 -8.39 -8.95 -7.23
C GLU A 95 -9.74 -9.69 -7.14
N CYS A 96 -10.51 -9.42 -6.08
CA CYS A 96 -11.86 -9.93 -5.85
C CYS A 96 -12.75 -8.85 -5.23
N ASP A 97 -14.05 -9.11 -5.16
CA ASP A 97 -15.00 -8.26 -4.44
C ASP A 97 -15.19 -8.70 -2.97
N LEU A 98 -16.03 -7.96 -2.24
CA LEU A 98 -16.27 -8.23 -0.83
C LEU A 98 -17.03 -9.55 -0.59
N GLU A 99 -17.92 -9.95 -1.49
CA GLU A 99 -18.70 -11.18 -1.32
C GLU A 99 -17.77 -12.38 -1.49
N GLU A 100 -16.97 -12.39 -2.55
CA GLU A 100 -15.96 -13.43 -2.80
C GLU A 100 -14.94 -13.54 -1.66
N PHE A 101 -14.48 -12.41 -1.11
CA PHE A 101 -13.57 -12.41 0.03
C PHE A 101 -14.18 -13.03 1.29
N LEU A 102 -15.47 -12.82 1.55
CA LEU A 102 -16.15 -13.33 2.75
C LEU A 102 -16.49 -14.82 2.67
N GLU A 103 -16.52 -15.39 1.47
CA GLU A 103 -16.79 -16.81 1.23
C GLU A 103 -15.54 -17.71 1.31
N GLY A 104 -14.34 -17.14 1.20
CA GLY A 104 -13.04 -17.85 1.21
C GLY A 104 -12.35 -17.93 2.58
#